data_AF-A0A7J8A429-F1
#
_entry.id   AF-A0A7J8A429-F1
#
_cell.length_a   1.000
_cell.length_b   1.000
_cell.length_c   1.000
_cell.angle_alpha   90.00
_cell.angle_beta   90.00
_cell.angle_gamma   90.00
#
_symmetry.space_group_name_H-M   'P 1'
#
loop_
_entity.id
_entity.type
_entity.pdbx_description
1 polymer ?
#
loop_
_entity_poly.entity_id
_entity_poly.type
_entity_poly.pdbx_seq_one_letter_code
_entity_poly.pdbx_strand_id
1 'polypeptide(L)'
;MMFFFILLIIFIAEVAAAVVALVYTSVAEHYLTLLAVQTIKKDYGSQKDFTQVWNSTMEGLKCCGFNNYTDFEESPYFTDNKVFPPYCCFDDVNGTEPCTKKRAEDKPVQGCFKQLLSDIRTNAITVGGVAAGIGGLELAAMIVSMYLYCNLK
;
A
#
# COMPACT_ATOMS: atom_id res chain seq x y z
N MET A 1 -15.64 -19.25 23.88
CA MET A 1 -15.58 -20.27 22.81
C MET A 1 -15.65 -19.66 21.42
N MET A 2 -16.76 -19.06 20.97
CA MET A 2 -16.83 -18.44 19.62
C MET A 2 -15.72 -17.39 19.39
N PHE A 3 -15.49 -16.51 20.37
CA PHE A 3 -14.40 -15.52 20.32
C PHE A 3 -13.01 -16.15 20.13
N PHE A 4 -12.72 -17.24 20.84
CA PHE A 4 -11.46 -17.97 20.71
C PHE A 4 -11.26 -18.52 19.29
N PHE A 5 -12.29 -19.15 18.71
CA PHE A 5 -12.18 -19.70 17.35
C PHE A 5 -12.00 -18.62 16.29
N ILE A 6 -12.65 -17.47 16.45
CA ILE A 6 -12.46 -16.33 15.54
C ILE A 6 -11.01 -15.85 15.59
N LEU A 7 -10.46 -15.61 16.79
CA LEU A 7 -9.06 -15.18 16.94
C LEU A 7 -8.08 -16.24 16.43
N LEU A 8 -8.35 -17.53 16.66
CA LEU A 8 -7.50 -18.60 16.16
C LEU A 8 -7.43 -18.60 14.62
N ILE A 9 -8.57 -18.38 13.95
CA ILE A 9 -8.62 -18.30 12.48
C ILE A 9 -7.84 -17.07 11.98
N ILE A 10 -7.98 -15.92 12.66
CA ILE A 10 -7.25 -14.71 12.31
C ILE A 10 -5.74 -14.95 12.46
N PHE A 11 -5.30 -15.49 13.59
CA PHE A 11 -3.89 -15.80 13.84
C PHE A 11 -3.30 -16.76 12.79
N ILE A 12 -4.04 -17.80 12.40
CA ILE A 12 -3.61 -18.71 11.32
C ILE A 12 -3.50 -17.96 9.99
N ALA A 13 -4.46 -17.08 9.68
CA ALA A 13 -4.43 -16.27 8.46
C ALA A 13 -3.25 -15.29 8.45
N GLU A 14 -2.92 -14.67 9.59
CA GLU A 14 -1.75 -13.79 9.74
C GLU A 14 -0.45 -14.54 9.48
N VAL A 15 -0.28 -15.72 10.09
CA VAL A 15 0.91 -16.56 9.88
C VAL A 15 1.01 -17.02 8.42
N ALA A 16 -0.11 -17.43 7.81
CA ALA A 16 -0.14 -17.82 6.41
C ALA A 16 0.22 -16.65 5.48
N ALA A 17 -0.34 -15.46 5.72
CA ALA A 17 -0.03 -14.25 4.96
C ALA A 17 1.44 -13.87 5.09
N ALA A 18 2.01 -13.94 6.30
CA ALA A 18 3.43 -13.69 6.54
C ALA A 18 4.33 -14.66 5.76
N VAL A 19 4.00 -15.96 5.78
CA VAL A 19 4.75 -16.97 5.00
C VAL A 19 4.66 -16.70 3.51
N VAL A 20 3.46 -16.40 2.99
CA VAL A 20 3.27 -16.08 1.57
C VAL A 20 4.05 -14.83 1.17
N ALA A 21 3.97 -13.76 1.98
CA ALA A 21 4.67 -12.52 1.74
C ALA A 21 6.19 -12.70 1.76
N LEU A 22 6.73 -13.57 2.61
CA LEU A 22 8.18 -13.84 2.69
C LEU A 22 8.68 -14.75 1.57
N VAL A 23 7.92 -15.79 1.20
CA VAL A 23 8.34 -16.81 0.24
C VAL A 23 8.07 -16.39 -1.21
N TYR A 24 6.92 -15.77 -1.48
CA TYR A 24 6.43 -15.49 -2.83
C TYR A 24 6.48 -14.00 -3.18
N THR A 25 7.47 -13.27 -2.64
CA THR A 25 7.66 -11.81 -2.86
C THR A 25 7.57 -11.46 -4.34
N SER A 26 8.39 -12.07 -5.21
CA SER A 26 8.45 -11.75 -6.64
C SER A 26 7.13 -12.00 -7.38
N VAL A 27 6.40 -13.04 -6.98
CA VAL A 27 5.10 -13.37 -7.58
C VAL A 27 4.07 -12.34 -7.15
N ALA A 28 4.02 -12.02 -5.86
CA ALA A 28 3.13 -10.99 -5.33
C ALA A 28 3.40 -9.63 -5.98
N GLU A 29 4.66 -9.23 -6.11
CA GLU A 29 5.06 -8.00 -6.80
C GLU A 29 4.51 -7.94 -8.23
N HIS A 30 4.66 -9.02 -9.01
CA HIS A 30 4.17 -9.06 -10.38
C HIS A 30 2.65 -8.91 -10.48
N TYR A 31 1.90 -9.67 -9.68
CA TYR A 31 0.44 -9.59 -9.67
C TYR A 31 -0.06 -8.23 -9.20
N LEU A 32 0.54 -7.68 -8.14
CA LEU A 32 0.20 -6.35 -7.63
C LEU A 32 0.47 -5.27 -8.67
N THR A 33 1.61 -5.38 -9.38
CA THR A 33 1.94 -4.43 -10.45
C THR A 33 0.90 -4.45 -11.55
N LEU A 34 0.52 -5.64 -12.04
CA LEU A 34 -0.49 -5.77 -13.10
C LEU A 34 -1.83 -5.18 -12.66
N LEU A 35 -2.32 -5.55 -11.47
CA LEU A 35 -3.61 -5.11 -10.96
C LEU A 35 -3.65 -3.60 -10.67
N ALA A 36 -2.61 -3.08 -10.01
CA ALA A 36 -2.56 -1.68 -9.63
C ALA A 36 -2.42 -0.77 -10.85
N VAL A 37 -1.52 -1.09 -11.79
CA VAL A 37 -1.32 -0.30 -13.01
C VAL A 37 -2.59 -0.32 -13.87
N GLN A 38 -3.25 -1.46 -14.01
CA GLN A 38 -4.53 -1.53 -14.74
C GLN A 38 -5.63 -0.69 -14.09
N THR A 39 -5.73 -0.73 -12.76
CA THR A 39 -6.70 0.08 -12.01
C THR A 39 -6.39 1.58 -12.15
N ILE A 40 -5.12 1.98 -12.08
CA ILE A 40 -4.70 3.38 -12.32
C ILE A 40 -5.09 3.83 -13.72
N LYS A 41 -4.77 3.05 -14.76
CA LYS A 41 -5.12 3.37 -16.14
C LYS A 41 -6.63 3.47 -16.36
N LYS A 42 -7.43 2.70 -15.63
CA LYS A 42 -8.89 2.68 -15.79
C LYS A 42 -9.60 3.77 -15.00
N ASP A 43 -9.22 3.94 -13.74
CA ASP A 43 -10.06 4.62 -12.74
C ASP A 43 -9.47 5.96 -12.27
N TYR A 44 -8.17 6.21 -12.47
CA TYR A 44 -7.54 7.45 -12.03
C TYR A 44 -7.99 8.65 -12.90
N GLY A 45 -8.60 9.65 -12.26
CA GLY A 45 -9.23 10.81 -12.91
C GLY A 45 -10.73 10.62 -13.21
N SER A 46 -11.21 9.38 -13.32
CA SER A 46 -12.64 9.10 -13.52
C SER A 46 -13.36 8.89 -12.18
N GLN A 47 -12.79 8.04 -11.31
CA GLN A 47 -13.32 7.77 -9.98
C GLN A 47 -12.67 8.68 -8.95
N LYS A 48 -13.46 9.58 -8.35
CA LYS A 48 -12.95 10.57 -7.37
C LYS A 48 -12.36 9.91 -6.13
N ASP A 49 -13.03 8.91 -5.57
CA ASP A 49 -12.57 8.23 -4.36
C ASP A 49 -11.23 7.52 -4.59
N PHE A 50 -11.12 6.78 -5.71
CA PHE A 50 -9.86 6.13 -6.10
C PHE A 50 -8.74 7.15 -6.32
N THR A 51 -9.04 8.23 -7.05
CA THR A 51 -8.07 9.32 -7.32
C THR A 51 -7.60 9.96 -6.02
N GLN A 52 -8.49 10.21 -5.07
CA GLN A 52 -8.16 10.80 -3.78
C GLN A 52 -7.26 9.88 -2.94
N VAL A 53 -7.59 8.59 -2.85
CA VAL A 53 -6.75 7.61 -2.14
C VAL A 53 -5.35 7.56 -2.74
N TRP A 54 -5.27 7.56 -4.07
CA TRP A 54 -3.98 7.53 -4.76
C TRP A 54 -3.18 8.83 -4.56
N ASN A 55 -3.85 9.99 -4.58
CA ASN A 55 -3.23 11.29 -4.28
C ASN A 55 -2.64 11.32 -2.86
N SER A 56 -3.41 10.90 -1.85
CA SER A 56 -2.92 10.83 -0.48
C SER A 56 -1.75 9.83 -0.32
N THR A 57 -1.78 8.74 -1.08
CA THR A 57 -0.67 7.76 -1.08
C THR A 57 0.60 8.38 -1.66
N MET A 58 0.50 9.03 -2.82
CA MET A 58 1.63 9.71 -3.48
C MET A 58 2.18 10.85 -2.62
N GLU A 59 1.31 11.60 -1.95
CA GLU A 59 1.69 12.67 -1.03
C GLU A 59 2.39 12.14 0.22
N GLY A 60 1.81 11.14 0.89
CA GLY A 60 2.33 10.59 2.13
C GLY A 60 3.65 9.84 1.96
N LEU A 61 3.78 9.08 0.87
CA LEU A 61 4.99 8.32 0.55
C LEU A 61 5.99 9.11 -0.31
N LYS A 62 5.64 10.31 -0.78
CA LYS A 62 6.50 11.13 -1.66
C LYS A 62 6.97 10.33 -2.88
N CYS A 63 6.01 9.81 -3.63
CA CYS A 63 6.24 8.92 -4.76
C CYS A 63 5.26 9.21 -5.90
N CYS A 64 5.47 8.58 -7.05
CA CYS A 64 4.62 8.77 -8.22
C CYS A 64 4.33 7.47 -8.96
N GLY A 65 3.05 7.22 -9.20
CA GLY A 65 2.58 6.02 -9.87
C GLY A 65 2.87 4.76 -9.04
N PHE A 66 2.58 3.60 -9.61
CA PHE A 66 2.92 2.35 -8.94
C PHE A 66 4.41 2.05 -9.12
N ASN A 67 4.87 2.10 -10.37
CA ASN A 67 6.26 1.96 -10.80
C ASN A 67 6.90 3.32 -11.11
N ASN A 68 6.18 4.18 -11.84
CA ASN A 68 6.63 5.53 -12.25
C ASN A 68 5.46 6.34 -12.85
N TYR A 69 5.76 7.54 -13.35
CA TYR A 69 4.76 8.41 -14.01
C TYR A 69 4.09 7.80 -15.26
N THR A 70 4.73 6.85 -15.94
CA THR A 70 4.18 6.26 -17.18
C THR A 70 2.93 5.44 -16.94
N ASP A 71 2.69 4.99 -15.69
CA ASP A 71 1.48 4.29 -15.30
C ASP A 71 0.20 5.11 -15.56
N PHE A 72 0.32 6.45 -15.62
CA PHE A 72 -0.79 7.36 -15.88
C PHE A 72 -1.02 7.71 -17.35
N GLU A 73 -0.15 7.31 -18.30
CA GLU A 73 -0.24 7.76 -19.70
C GLU A 73 -1.57 7.38 -20.39
N GLU A 74 -2.23 6.31 -19.93
CA GLU A 74 -3.53 5.86 -20.44
C GLU A 74 -4.70 6.21 -19.50
N SER A 75 -4.43 6.88 -18.39
CA SER A 75 -5.48 7.23 -17.42
C SER A 75 -6.44 8.30 -17.98
N PRO A 76 -7.72 8.31 -17.56
CA PRO A 76 -8.66 9.39 -17.83
C PRO A 76 -8.06 10.77 -17.47
N TYR A 77 -7.36 10.86 -16.34
CA TYR A 77 -6.71 12.10 -15.91
C TYR A 77 -5.74 12.68 -16.95
N PHE A 78 -4.85 11.84 -17.49
CA PHE A 78 -3.89 12.27 -18.52
C PHE A 78 -4.57 12.48 -19.87
N THR A 79 -5.58 11.67 -20.21
CA THR A 79 -6.31 11.79 -21.48
C THR A 79 -7.00 13.15 -21.60
N ASP A 80 -7.63 13.59 -20.51
CA ASP A 80 -8.40 14.84 -20.46
C ASP A 80 -7.52 16.09 -20.30
N ASN A 81 -6.47 16.02 -19.48
CA ASN A 81 -5.67 17.20 -19.13
C ASN A 81 -4.30 17.27 -19.81
N LYS A 82 -3.84 16.17 -20.43
CA LYS A 82 -2.50 16.01 -21.04
C LYS A 82 -1.33 16.31 -20.08
N VAL A 83 -1.57 16.16 -18.78
CA VAL A 83 -0.61 16.38 -17.71
C VAL A 83 -0.62 15.23 -16.72
N PHE A 84 0.50 15.04 -16.03
CA PHE A 84 0.63 14.06 -14.95
C PHE A 84 0.20 14.67 -13.61
N PRO A 85 -0.08 13.83 -12.60
CA PRO A 85 -0.34 14.32 -11.25
C PRO A 85 0.83 15.18 -10.72
N PRO A 86 0.57 16.24 -9.95
CA PRO A 86 1.62 17.16 -9.47
C PRO A 86 2.68 16.46 -8.63
N TYR A 87 2.30 15.41 -7.90
CA TYR A 87 3.19 14.57 -7.09
C TYR A 87 4.33 13.92 -7.90
N CYS A 88 4.14 13.77 -9.23
CA CYS A 88 5.13 13.22 -10.14
C CYS A 88 6.24 14.20 -10.54
N CYS A 89 6.09 15.49 -10.24
CA CYS A 89 7.08 16.51 -10.54
C CYS A 89 7.72 17.12 -9.28
N PHE A 90 7.30 16.73 -8.05
CA PHE A 90 7.74 17.19 -6.72
C PHE A 90 7.72 18.72 -6.44
N ASP A 91 7.69 19.57 -7.45
CA ASP A 91 7.91 21.02 -7.36
C ASP A 91 6.60 21.84 -7.39
N ASP A 92 5.51 21.36 -6.77
CA ASP A 92 4.29 22.16 -6.66
C ASP A 92 3.66 22.10 -5.26
N VAL A 93 4.39 22.61 -4.27
CA VAL A 93 3.74 23.23 -3.10
C VAL A 93 3.04 24.55 -3.52
N ASN A 94 3.36 25.10 -4.71
CA ASN A 94 2.85 26.39 -5.21
C ASN A 94 2.01 26.31 -6.51
N GLY A 95 1.70 25.11 -7.03
CA GLY A 95 0.77 24.87 -8.15
C GLY A 95 0.97 25.73 -9.40
N THR A 96 2.19 26.17 -9.69
CA THR A 96 2.42 27.27 -10.64
C THR A 96 2.63 26.78 -12.07
N GLU A 97 3.01 25.51 -12.27
CA GLU A 97 3.28 24.97 -13.61
C GLU A 97 2.85 23.50 -13.80
N PRO A 98 2.16 23.16 -14.89
CA PRO A 98 1.67 21.80 -15.12
C PRO A 98 2.81 20.77 -15.18
N CYS A 99 2.59 19.60 -14.55
CA CYS A 99 3.51 18.47 -14.60
C CYS A 99 3.46 17.81 -15.99
N THR A 100 4.30 18.30 -16.90
CA THR A 100 4.45 17.75 -18.26
C THR A 100 5.38 16.55 -18.29
N LYS A 101 5.33 15.76 -19.37
CA LYS A 101 6.19 14.57 -19.57
C LYS A 101 7.67 14.87 -19.36
N LYS A 102 8.17 15.99 -19.91
CA LYS A 102 9.58 16.40 -19.75
C LYS A 102 9.96 16.61 -18.29
N ARG A 103 9.11 17.26 -17.51
CA ARG A 103 9.35 17.50 -16.07
C ARG A 103 9.30 16.23 -15.24
N ALA A 104 8.34 15.34 -15.54
CA ALA A 104 8.24 14.04 -14.88
C ALA A 104 9.42 13.12 -15.22
N GLU A 105 10.04 13.29 -16.39
CA GLU A 105 11.25 12.57 -16.82
C GLU A 105 12.51 13.19 -16.20
N ASP A 106 12.62 14.52 -16.16
CA ASP A 106 13.76 15.26 -15.57
C ASP A 106 13.89 15.04 -14.06
N LYS A 107 12.79 14.71 -13.36
CA LYS A 107 12.75 14.41 -11.94
C LYS A 107 12.49 12.92 -11.74
N PRO A 108 13.52 12.09 -11.48
CA PRO A 108 13.35 10.64 -11.32
C PRO A 108 12.67 10.31 -9.98
N VAL A 109 11.36 10.55 -9.90
CA VAL A 109 10.51 10.16 -8.77
C VAL A 109 10.35 8.65 -8.77
N GLN A 110 10.58 8.02 -7.61
CA GLN A 110 10.39 6.58 -7.48
C GLN A 110 8.89 6.22 -7.49
N GLY A 111 8.59 5.04 -8.03
CA GLY A 111 7.29 4.41 -7.90
C GLY A 111 6.93 4.17 -6.43
N CYS A 112 5.65 4.34 -6.11
CA CYS A 112 5.15 4.17 -4.75
C CYS A 112 5.39 2.79 -4.18
N PHE A 113 5.36 1.75 -5.01
CA PHE A 113 5.61 0.39 -4.53
C PHE A 113 7.05 0.21 -4.05
N LYS A 114 8.02 0.71 -4.84
CA LYS A 114 9.44 0.64 -4.48
C LYS A 114 9.76 1.50 -3.26
N GLN A 115 9.17 2.70 -3.19
CA GLN A 115 9.34 3.59 -2.05
C GLN A 115 8.76 2.98 -0.76
N LEU A 116 7.56 2.40 -0.83
CA LEU A 116 6.93 1.70 0.29
C LEU A 116 7.81 0.54 0.79
N LEU A 117 8.33 -0.30 -0.12
CA LEU A 117 9.24 -1.38 0.26
C LEU A 117 10.55 -0.85 0.86
N SER A 118 11.07 0.27 0.35
CA SER A 118 12.24 0.94 0.91
C SER A 118 11.97 1.41 2.33
N ASP A 119 10.81 2.02 2.58
CA ASP A 119 10.42 2.51 3.91
C ASP A 119 10.20 1.37 4.90
N ILE A 120 9.57 0.27 4.47
CA ILE A 120 9.41 -0.96 5.28
C ILE A 120 10.77 -1.56 5.62
N ARG A 121 11.69 -1.66 4.66
CA ARG A 121 13.03 -2.21 4.89
C ARG A 121 13.85 -1.32 5.82
N THR A 122 13.76 0.00 5.64
CA THR A 122 14.46 0.98 6.47
C THR A 122 13.94 0.96 7.90
N ASN A 123 12.63 0.77 8.09
CA ASN A 123 11.98 0.72 9.39
C ASN A 123 11.58 -0.72 9.79
N ALA A 124 12.33 -1.73 9.32
CA ALA A 124 11.96 -3.13 9.48
C ALA A 124 11.80 -3.53 10.96
N ILE A 125 12.59 -2.94 11.85
CA ILE A 125 12.49 -3.16 13.30
C ILE A 125 11.15 -2.65 13.83
N THR A 126 10.74 -1.44 13.44
CA THR A 126 9.46 -0.84 13.87
C THR A 126 8.28 -1.65 13.34
N VAL A 127 8.30 -1.98 12.05
CA VAL A 127 7.22 -2.76 11.42
C VAL A 127 7.13 -4.16 12.02
N GLY A 128 8.28 -4.83 12.20
CA GLY A 128 8.35 -6.15 12.84
C GLY A 128 7.88 -6.12 14.29
N GLY A 129 8.22 -5.07 15.04
CA GLY A 129 7.75 -4.87 16.41
C GLY A 129 6.23 -4.69 16.51
N VAL A 130 5.63 -3.91 15.60
CA VAL A 130 4.17 -3.77 15.50
C VAL A 130 3.52 -5.12 15.20
N ALA A 131 4.03 -5.86 14.21
CA ALA A 131 3.50 -7.18 13.84
C ALA A 131 3.59 -8.20 15.00
N ALA A 132 4.75 -8.25 15.69
CA ALA A 132 4.92 -9.10 16.86
C ALA A 132 4.00 -8.70 18.02
N GLY A 133 3.77 -7.40 18.22
CA GLY A 133 2.84 -6.88 19.21
C GLY A 133 1.39 -7.31 18.95
N ILE A 134 0.94 -7.23 17.70
CA ILE A 134 -0.41 -7.69 17.29
C ILE A 134 -0.55 -9.18 17.59
N GLY A 135 0.36 -10.03 17.09
CA GLY A 135 0.30 -11.47 17.33
C GLY A 135 0.40 -11.84 18.81
N GLY A 136 1.19 -11.11 19.60
CA GLY A 136 1.26 -11.28 21.05
C GLY A 136 -0.05 -10.95 21.76
N LEU A 137 -0.73 -9.87 21.35
CA LEU A 137 -2.05 -9.48 21.88
C LEU A 137 -3.12 -10.52 21.54
N GLU A 138 -3.11 -11.08 20.33
CA GLU A 138 -4.03 -12.15 19.94
C GLU A 138 -3.83 -13.41 20.78
N LEU A 139 -2.58 -13.83 20.96
CA LEU A 139 -2.24 -14.98 21.81
C LEU A 139 -2.69 -14.77 23.26
N ALA A 140 -2.45 -13.60 23.82
CA ALA A 140 -2.91 -13.26 25.16
C ALA A 140 -4.45 -13.31 25.27
N ALA A 141 -5.16 -12.75 24.28
CA ALA A 141 -6.62 -12.77 24.25
C ALA A 141 -7.19 -14.19 24.13
N MET A 142 -6.55 -15.06 23.34
CA MET A 142 -6.91 -16.48 23.24
C MET A 142 -6.71 -17.23 24.57
N ILE A 143 -5.58 -17.01 25.25
CA ILE A 143 -5.30 -17.60 26.57
C ILE A 143 -6.35 -17.18 27.60
N VAL A 144 -6.63 -15.87 27.68
CA VAL A 144 -7.64 -15.31 28.60
C VAL A 144 -9.03 -15.86 28.28
N SER A 145 -9.40 -15.98 27.00
CA SER A 145 -10.69 -16.53 26.59
C SER A 145 -10.87 -17.99 27.04
N MET A 146 -9.82 -18.80 26.90
CA MET A 146 -9.85 -20.20 27.31
C MET A 146 -9.87 -20.33 28.84
N TYR A 147 -9.06 -19.54 29.55
CA TYR A 147 -9.04 -19.50 31.01
C TYR A 147 -10.42 -19.14 31.57
N LEU A 148 -11.05 -18.08 31.06
CA LEU A 148 -12.40 -17.68 31.47
C LEU A 148 -13.41 -18.80 31.20
N TYR A 149 -13.36 -19.46 30.04
CA TYR A 149 -14.29 -20.57 29.77
C TYR A 149 -14.13 -21.76 30.72
N CYS A 150 -12.91 -22.09 31.13
CA CYS A 150 -12.66 -23.20 32.04
C CYS A 150 -13.01 -22.88 33.50
N ASN A 151 -13.01 -21.61 33.91
CA ASN A 151 -13.22 -21.20 35.30
C ASN A 151 -14.59 -20.55 35.58
N LEU A 152 -15.30 -20.06 34.56
CA LEU A 152 -16.68 -19.56 34.67
C LEU A 152 -17.74 -20.58 34.25
N LYS A 153 -17.32 -21.77 33.84
CA LYS A 153 -18.18 -22.95 33.79
C LYS A 153 -18.11 -23.68 35.12
#